data_AF-A0NBB7-F1
#
_entry.id   AF-A0NBB7-F1
#
_cell.length_a   1.000
_cell.length_b   1.000
_cell.length_c   1.000
_cell.angle_alpha   90.00
_cell.angle_beta   90.00
_cell.angle_gamma   90.00
#
_symmetry.space_group_name_H-M   'P 1'
#
loop_
_entity.id
_entity.type
_entity.pdbx_description
1 polymer ?
#
loop_
_entity_poly.entity_id
_entity_poly.type
_entity_poly.pdbx_seq_one_letter_code
_entity_poly.pdbx_strand_id
1 'polypeptide(L)' 'MGNPIWCIFWLIVLFLFGFEVSCVCAFFYAVIYPITVCIPKLSGVSDILLKGAQFAHYCAQCMINGRAPF' A
#
# COMPACT_ATOMS: atom_id res chain seq x y z
N MET A 1 -24.75 0.95 4.80
CA MET A 1 -24.65 0.20 3.53
C MET A 1 -23.54 0.81 2.70
N GLY A 2 -22.49 0.04 2.38
CA GLY A 2 -21.41 0.51 1.51
C GLY A 2 -21.96 0.73 0.10
N ASN A 3 -21.84 1.95 -0.41
CA ASN A 3 -22.29 2.26 -1.76
C ASN A 3 -21.40 1.51 -2.76
N PRO A 4 -21.95 0.63 -3.62
CA PRO A 4 -21.16 -0.16 -4.57
C PRO A 4 -20.39 0.69 -5.58
N ILE A 5 -20.84 1.94 -5.81
CA ILE A 5 -20.13 2.95 -6.61
C ILE A 5 -18.76 3.29 -5.99
N TRP A 6 -18.66 3.38 -4.67
CA TRP A 6 -17.40 3.67 -4.00
C TRP A 6 -16.43 2.49 -4.03
N CYS A 7 -16.93 1.25 -4.03
CA CYS A 7 -16.09 0.07 -4.26
C CYS A 7 -15.44 0.11 -5.64
N ILE A 8 -16.21 0.42 -6.69
CA ILE A 8 -15.69 0.43 -8.08
C ILE A 8 -14.61 1.51 -8.25
N PHE A 9 -14.79 2.67 -7.62
CA PHE A 9 -13.82 3.76 -7.65
C PHE A 9 -12.50 3.35 -6.98
N TRP A 10 -12.56 2.79 -5.77
CA TRP A 10 -11.37 2.28 -5.09
C TRP A 10 -10.69 1.13 -5.84
N LEU A 11 -11.45 0.31 -6.58
CA LEU A 11 -10.90 -0.77 -7.42
C LEU A 11 -10.10 -0.20 -8.59
N ILE A 12 -10.62 0.82 -9.28
CA ILE A 12 -9.90 1.50 -10.37
C ILE A 12 -8.62 2.16 -9.84
N VAL A 13 -8.69 2.82 -8.68
CA VAL A 13 -7.51 3.42 -8.03
C VAL A 13 -6.49 2.36 -7.63
N LEU A 14 -6.95 1.22 -7.09
CA LEU A 14 -6.07 0.10 -6.74
C LEU A 14 -5.39 -0.47 -8.00
N PHE A 15 -6.12 -0.63 -9.10
CA PHE A 15 -5.57 -1.21 -10.32
C PHE A 15 -4.59 -0.28 -11.06
N LEU A 16 -4.89 1.02 -11.15
CA LEU A 16 -4.04 1.98 -11.86
C LEU A 16 -2.85 2.48 -11.03
N PHE A 17 -3.06 2.72 -9.73
CA PHE A 17 -2.06 3.36 -8.88
C PHE A 17 -1.62 2.46 -7.73
N GLY A 18 -2.54 1.73 -7.10
CA GLY A 18 -2.22 0.85 -5.98
C GLY A 18 -1.24 -0.26 -6.36
N PHE A 19 -1.43 -0.87 -7.53
CA PHE A 19 -0.59 -1.97 -8.00
C PHE A 19 0.83 -1.52 -8.33
N GLU A 20 0.99 -0.44 -9.10
CA GLU A 20 2.30 0.14 -9.46
C GLU A 20 3.08 0.58 -8.21
N VAL A 21 2.43 1.36 -7.33
CA VAL A 21 3.09 1.89 -6.12
C VAL A 21 3.46 0.77 -5.15
N SER A 22 2.58 -0.22 -4.95
CA SER A 22 2.89 -1.38 -4.11
C SER A 22 4.03 -2.21 -4.69
N CYS A 23 4.08 -2.39 -6.00
CA CYS A 23 5.10 -3.22 -6.66
C CYS A 23 6.49 -2.57 -6.56
N VAL A 24 6.57 -1.26 -6.81
CA VAL A 24 7.81 -0.50 -6.65
C VAL A 24 8.24 -0.50 -5.17
N CYS A 25 7.35 -0.19 -4.23
CA CYS A 25 7.70 -0.18 -2.80
C CYS A 25 8.13 -1.56 -2.27
N ALA A 26 7.47 -2.65 -2.71
CA ALA A 26 7.82 -4.00 -2.32
C ALA A 26 9.22 -4.40 -2.83
N PHE A 27 9.57 -4.00 -4.06
CA PHE A 27 10.88 -4.27 -4.63
C PHE A 27 12.00 -3.57 -3.85
N PHE A 28 11.85 -2.27 -3.56
CA PHE A 28 12.83 -1.55 -2.76
C PHE A 28 12.89 -2.05 -1.30
N TYR A 29 11.76 -2.51 -0.73
CA TYR A 29 11.74 -3.12 0.60
C TYR A 29 12.58 -4.39 0.65
N ALA A 30 12.43 -5.29 -0.33
CA ALA A 30 13.18 -6.54 -0.38
C ALA A 30 14.71 -6.33 -0.43
N VAL A 31 15.17 -5.24 -1.08
CA VAL A 31 16.59 -4.89 -1.15
C VAL A 31 17.09 -4.21 0.12
N ILE A 32 16.28 -3.37 0.76
CA ILE A 32 16.69 -2.60 1.96
C ILE A 32 16.58 -3.45 3.23
N TYR A 33 15.64 -4.38 3.31
CA TYR A 33 15.40 -5.25 4.47
C TYR A 33 16.64 -6.06 4.94
N PRO A 34 17.48 -6.65 4.06
CA PRO A 34 18.72 -7.29 4.52
C PRO A 34 19.79 -6.29 4.99
N ILE A 35 19.72 -5.02 4.57
CA ILE A 35 20.66 -3.96 4.98
C ILE A 35 20.28 -3.40 6.37
N THR A 36 18.99 -3.40 6.73
CA THR A 36 18.52 -2.96 8.06
C THR A 36 19.03 -3.86 9.19
N VAL A 37 19.33 -5.13 8.90
CA VAL A 37 19.92 -6.08 9.87
C VAL A 37 21.32 -5.65 10.31
N CYS A 38 22.06 -4.95 9.45
CA CYS A 38 23.38 -4.40 9.77
C CYS A 38 23.32 -2.96 10.29
N ILE A 39 22.27 -2.19 9.98
CA ILE A 39 22.12 -0.79 10.39
C ILE A 39 20.68 -0.54 10.90
N PRO A 40 20.44 -0.58 12.23
CA PRO A 40 19.11 -0.44 12.81
C PRO A 40 18.47 0.95 12.58
N LYS A 41 19.27 1.96 12.23
CA LYS A 41 18.77 3.30 11.86
C LYS A 41 18.01 3.34 10.53
N LEU A 42 18.16 2.33 9.67
CA LEU A 42 17.39 2.25 8.41
C LEU A 42 15.99 1.65 8.60
N SER A 43 15.64 1.18 9.80
CA SER A 43 14.32 0.58 10.08
C SER A 43 13.18 1.53 9.69
N GLY A 44 13.33 2.83 9.95
CA GLY A 44 12.32 3.83 9.57
C GLY A 44 12.06 3.91 8.06
N VAL A 45 13.08 3.66 7.23
CA VAL A 45 12.93 3.64 5.77
C VAL A 45 12.17 2.40 5.32
N SER A 46 12.50 1.23 5.89
CA SER A 46 11.77 -0.01 5.61
C SER A 46 10.31 0.05 6.07
N ASP A 47 10.01 0.68 7.21
CA ASP A 47 8.63 0.85 7.70
C ASP A 47 7.79 1.76 6.78
N ILE A 48 8.37 2.83 6.24
CA ILE A 48 7.70 3.72 5.27
C ILE A 48 7.43 2.98 3.97
N LEU A 49 8.42 2.22 3.48
CA LEU A 49 8.28 1.40 2.27
C LEU A 49 7.24 0.30 2.44
N LEU A 50 7.18 -0.31 3.61
CA LEU A 50 6.20 -1.34 3.93
C LEU A 50 4.79 -0.75 4.02
N LYS A 51 4.63 0.45 4.58
CA LYS A 51 3.37 1.21 4.50
C LYS A 51 2.96 1.50 3.05
N GLY A 52 3.91 1.86 2.19
CA GLY A 52 3.68 2.05 0.75
C GLY A 52 3.25 0.77 0.06
N ALA A 53 3.91 -0.36 0.35
CA ALA A 53 3.55 -1.68 -0.18
C ALA A 53 2.17 -2.16 0.33
N GLN A 54 1.79 -1.78 1.55
CA GLN A 54 0.48 -2.07 2.13
C GLN A 54 -0.63 -1.13 1.63
N PHE A 55 -0.31 -0.13 0.80
CA PHE A 55 -1.29 0.80 0.27
C PHE A 55 -2.36 0.11 -0.59
N ALA A 56 -1.98 -0.88 -1.42
CA ALA A 56 -2.96 -1.69 -2.14
C ALA A 56 -3.92 -2.42 -1.19
N HIS A 57 -3.40 -2.89 -0.06
CA HIS A 57 -4.20 -3.57 0.97
C HIS A 57 -5.14 -2.59 1.70
N TYR A 58 -4.69 -1.36 1.94
CA TYR A 58 -5.51 -0.27 2.47
C TYR A 58 -6.63 0.12 1.49
N CYS A 59 -6.33 0.22 0.20
CA CYS A 59 -7.31 0.44 -0.86
C CYS A 59 -8.37 -0.67 -0.88
N ALA A 60 -7.96 -1.93 -0.75
CA ALA A 60 -8.87 -3.08 -0.65
C ALA A 60 -9.74 -3.03 0.62
N GLN A 61 -9.20 -2.57 1.75
CA GLN A 61 -9.97 -2.38 2.98
C GLN A 61 -11.00 -1.25 2.86
N CYS A 62 -10.66 -0.15 2.19
CA CYS A 62 -11.59 0.94 1.89
C CYS A 62 -12.70 0.50 0.94
N MET A 63 -12.39 -0.41 0.02
CA MET A 63 -13.37 -1.06 -0.86
C MET A 63 -14.38 -1.88 -0.05
N ILE A 64 -13.93 -2.81 0.80
CA ILE A 64 -14.84 -3.66 1.60
C ILE A 64 -15.73 -2.83 2.55
N ASN A 65 -15.18 -1.75 3.11
CA ASN A 65 -15.94 -0.87 3.99
C ASN A 65 -16.84 0.12 3.25
N GLY A 66 -16.77 0.20 1.91
CA GLY A 66 -17.55 1.14 1.10
C GLY A 66 -17.36 2.60 1.52
N ARG A 67 -16.13 2.96 1.93
CA ARG A 67 -15.83 4.26 2.53
C ARG A 67 -15.78 5.34 1.45
N ALA A 68 -16.54 6.43 1.62
CA ALA A 68 -16.38 7.62 0.80
C ALA A 68 -14.97 8.23 1.02
N PRO A 69 -14.32 8.80 0.00
CA PRO A 69 -13.01 9.45 0.11
C PRO A 69 -13.09 10.84 0.77
N PHE A 70 -14.14 11.09 1.56
CA PHE A 70 -14.36 12.32 2.31
C PHE A 70 -14.74 11.96 3.75
#